data_AF-A0A8C4NGB1-F1
#
_entry.id   AF-A0A8C4NGB1-F1
#
_cell.length_a   1.000
_cell.length_b   1.000
_cell.length_c   1.000
_cell.angle_alpha   90.00
_cell.angle_beta   90.00
_cell.angle_gamma   90.00
#
_symmetry.space_group_name_H-M   'P 1'
#
loop_
_entity.id
_entity.type
_entity.pdbx_description
1 polymer ?
#
loop_
_entity_poly.entity_id
_entity_poly.type
_entity_poly.pdbx_seq_one_letter_code
_entity_poly.pdbx_strand_id
1 'polypeptide(L)'
;MKDYTAAVDQYFECHGRRIKLYVDFREHDVDKGKEGDIMEDNAKLTLTVPAYVKMVLHASRYVHSAVNGVLLATAPRTATREGVTAAGLLCIDAVPLFHTALPLAPMLEAALALIDSWCKEKDLCIAGYYQANESRKDSSPDTVACKIAERILENIQPATLVMVQNQRLSMFRQEPAIKVYENQGARWQPK
;
A
#
# COMPACT_ATOMS: atom_id res chain seq x y z
N MET A 1 28.55 18.54 7.84
CA MET A 1 28.07 19.01 6.53
C MET A 1 26.59 18.66 6.50
N LYS A 2 25.69 19.63 6.31
CA LYS A 2 24.26 19.48 6.61
C LYS A 2 23.58 18.55 5.58
N ASP A 3 22.92 17.50 6.05
CA ASP A 3 22.11 16.59 5.24
C ASP A 3 20.91 17.34 4.65
N TYR A 4 20.79 17.31 3.33
CA TYR A 4 19.63 17.83 2.61
C TYR A 4 18.56 16.73 2.52
N THR A 5 17.56 16.80 3.40
CA THR A 5 16.33 16.01 3.29
C THR A 5 15.57 16.50 2.06
N ALA A 6 15.55 15.72 0.98
CA ALA A 6 14.71 16.00 -0.18
C ALA A 6 13.24 15.71 0.16
N ALA A 7 12.60 16.63 0.88
CA ALA A 7 11.15 16.73 0.86
C ALA A 7 10.75 17.08 -0.57
N VAL A 8 10.23 16.11 -1.33
CA VAL A 8 9.58 16.41 -2.60
C VAL A 8 8.33 17.21 -2.28
N ASP A 9 8.46 18.52 -2.37
CA ASP A 9 7.44 19.53 -2.07
C ASP A 9 6.35 19.46 -3.17
N GLN A 10 5.59 18.36 -3.19
CA GLN A 10 4.54 18.13 -4.17
C GLN A 10 3.21 18.64 -3.62
N TYR A 11 2.68 19.69 -4.27
CA TYR A 11 1.44 20.36 -3.88
C TYR A 11 0.28 19.84 -4.73
N PHE A 12 -0.86 19.55 -4.08
CA PHE A 12 -2.14 19.39 -4.76
C PHE A 12 -3.00 20.63 -4.52
N GLU A 13 -3.58 21.20 -5.58
CA GLU A 13 -4.46 22.36 -5.47
C GLU A 13 -5.92 21.91 -5.61
N CYS A 14 -6.72 22.09 -4.55
CA CYS A 14 -8.14 21.76 -4.53
C CYS A 14 -8.92 22.97 -4.04
N HIS A 15 -9.85 23.49 -4.87
CA HIS A 15 -10.65 24.69 -4.60
C HIS A 15 -9.81 25.93 -4.21
N GLY A 16 -8.69 26.15 -4.90
CA GLY A 16 -7.80 27.30 -4.65
C GLY A 16 -7.01 27.20 -3.34
N ARG A 17 -6.96 26.03 -2.70
CA ARG A 17 -6.12 25.77 -1.53
C ARG A 17 -5.02 24.77 -1.88
N ARG A 18 -3.77 25.17 -1.62
CA ARG A 18 -2.59 24.31 -1.70
C ARG A 18 -2.55 23.35 -0.52
N ILE A 19 -2.70 22.06 -0.79
CA ILE A 19 -2.52 20.98 0.18
C ILE A 19 -1.06 20.56 0.11
N LYS A 20 -0.32 20.79 1.21
CA LYS A 20 1.07 20.37 1.35
C LYS A 20 1.10 18.92 1.81
N LEU A 21 1.46 18.00 0.91
CA LEU A 21 1.68 16.60 1.28
C LEU A 21 3.11 16.48 1.82
N TYR A 22 3.25 16.29 3.13
CA TYR A 22 4.53 15.93 3.73
C TYR A 22 4.61 14.40 3.72
N VAL A 23 5.27 13.85 2.71
CA VAL A 23 5.63 12.43 2.68
C VAL A 23 7.14 12.40 2.78
N ASP A 24 7.66 11.95 3.92
CA ASP A 24 9.09 11.81 4.15
C ASP A 24 9.61 10.66 3.29
N PHE A 25 10.05 11.00 2.08
CA PHE A 25 10.80 10.12 1.22
C PHE A 25 12.26 10.19 1.66
N ARG A 26 12.70 9.27 2.51
CA ARG A 26 14.13 8.96 2.59
C ARG A 26 14.56 8.38 1.25
N GLU A 27 15.06 9.24 0.37
CA GLU A 27 15.95 8.83 -0.73
C GLU A 27 17.11 8.06 -0.09
N HIS A 28 17.30 6.82 -0.52
CA HIS A 28 18.44 6.02 -0.09
C HIS A 28 19.55 6.30 -1.10
N ASP A 29 20.53 7.10 -0.68
CA ASP A 29 21.79 7.25 -1.39
C ASP A 29 22.38 5.86 -1.66
N VAL A 30 22.70 5.62 -2.93
CA VAL A 30 23.53 4.50 -3.35
C VAL A 30 24.97 4.95 -3.12
N ASP A 31 25.57 4.66 -1.95
CA ASP A 31 27.03 4.68 -1.85
C ASP A 31 27.62 3.66 -0.87
N LYS A 32 28.45 2.79 -1.46
CA LYS A 32 29.64 2.08 -1.00
C LYS A 32 29.70 1.55 0.44
N GLY A 33 29.53 0.22 0.51
CA GLY A 33 30.41 -0.72 1.19
C GLY A 33 30.97 -0.32 2.56
N LYS A 34 30.31 -0.80 3.62
CA LYS A 34 30.99 -1.23 4.84
C LYS A 34 30.37 -2.55 5.33
N GLU A 35 31.24 -3.55 5.33
CA GLU A 35 31.03 -4.89 5.88
C GLU A 35 30.76 -4.81 7.38
N GLY A 36 29.80 -5.62 7.84
CA GLY A 36 29.55 -5.90 9.25
C GLY A 36 28.40 -5.08 9.83
N ASP A 37 27.17 -5.56 9.63
CA ASP A 37 26.16 -5.71 10.67
C ASP A 37 25.05 -6.64 10.17
N ILE A 38 24.66 -7.57 11.03
CA ILE A 38 23.66 -8.61 10.78
C ILE A 38 22.30 -7.90 10.71
N MET A 39 21.72 -7.74 9.53
CA MET A 39 20.40 -7.11 9.37
C MET A 39 19.43 -8.11 8.75
N GLU A 40 18.39 -8.48 9.51
CA GLU A 40 17.24 -9.22 8.99
C GLU A 40 16.70 -8.49 7.75
N ASP A 41 16.58 -9.22 6.65
CA ASP A 41 16.01 -8.79 5.36
C ASP A 41 14.54 -8.39 5.55
N ASN A 42 14.31 -7.16 6.03
CA ASN A 42 12.98 -6.58 6.14
C ASN A 42 12.59 -5.99 4.78
N ALA A 43 11.75 -6.72 4.03
CA ALA A 43 11.23 -6.28 2.73
C ALA A 43 10.66 -4.85 2.83
N LYS A 44 11.27 -3.86 2.16
CA LYS A 44 10.87 -2.45 2.24
C LYS A 44 9.67 -2.17 1.31
N LEU A 45 8.49 -1.86 1.86
CA LEU A 45 7.35 -1.36 1.07
C LEU A 45 7.56 0.11 0.72
N THR A 46 7.40 0.46 -0.56
CA THR A 46 7.41 1.84 -1.05
C THR A 46 6.10 2.14 -1.77
N LEU A 47 5.37 3.17 -1.33
CA LEU A 47 4.14 3.62 -1.98
C LEU A 47 4.42 4.89 -2.80
N THR A 48 3.94 4.90 -4.04
CA THR A 48 3.94 6.13 -4.84
C THR A 48 2.81 7.07 -4.42
N VAL A 49 2.98 8.37 -4.70
CA VAL A 49 1.97 9.40 -4.45
C VAL A 49 0.59 9.06 -5.05
N PRO A 50 0.45 8.65 -6.32
CA PRO A 50 -0.87 8.29 -6.88
C PRO A 50 -1.53 7.14 -6.13
N ALA A 51 -0.80 6.09 -5.75
CA ALA A 51 -1.34 4.98 -4.97
C ALA A 51 -1.90 5.47 -3.63
N TYR A 52 -1.09 6.24 -2.89
CA TYR A 52 -1.48 6.80 -1.59
C TYR A 52 -2.69 7.74 -1.70
N VAL A 53 -2.67 8.67 -2.65
CA VAL A 53 -3.75 9.65 -2.83
C VAL A 53 -5.06 8.97 -3.22
N LYS A 54 -5.04 7.97 -4.11
CA LYS A 54 -6.25 7.21 -4.46
C LYS A 54 -6.85 6.48 -3.26
N MET A 55 -6.02 5.86 -2.41
CA MET A 55 -6.48 5.22 -1.18
C MET A 55 -7.15 6.22 -0.23
N VAL A 56 -6.46 7.33 0.07
CA VAL A 56 -6.93 8.38 0.98
C VAL A 56 -8.20 9.04 0.44
N LEU A 57 -8.25 9.35 -0.86
CA LEU A 57 -9.44 9.92 -1.49
C LEU A 57 -10.61 8.93 -1.50
N HIS A 58 -10.35 7.63 -1.72
CA HIS A 58 -11.40 6.61 -1.63
C HIS A 58 -12.04 6.59 -0.25
N ALA A 59 -11.22 6.55 0.81
CA ALA A 59 -11.71 6.58 2.19
C ALA A 59 -12.38 7.93 2.55
N SER A 60 -11.85 9.05 2.05
CA SER A 60 -12.40 10.39 2.33
C SER A 60 -13.71 10.67 1.58
N ARG A 61 -13.94 10.00 0.45
CA ARG A 61 -15.21 10.11 -0.29
C ARG A 61 -16.34 9.37 0.43
N TYR A 62 -16.04 8.25 1.07
CA TYR A 62 -17.02 7.38 1.73
C TYR A 62 -16.75 7.26 3.24
N VAL A 63 -16.70 8.40 3.93
CA VAL A 63 -16.36 8.46 5.38
C VAL A 63 -17.31 7.70 6.31
N HIS A 64 -18.50 7.35 5.83
CA HIS A 64 -19.55 6.68 6.58
C HIS A 64 -19.62 5.17 6.31
N SER A 65 -18.67 4.63 5.53
CA SER A 65 -18.69 3.23 5.11
C SER A 65 -17.30 2.63 5.12
N ALA A 66 -17.23 1.30 5.22
CA ALA A 66 -15.99 0.58 4.99
C ALA A 66 -15.63 0.64 3.50
N VAL A 67 -14.35 0.92 3.20
CA VAL A 67 -13.84 0.95 1.83
C VAL A 67 -12.71 -0.04 1.66
N ASN A 68 -12.55 -0.55 0.45
CA ASN A 68 -11.42 -1.42 0.12
C ASN A 68 -10.89 -1.20 -1.29
N GLY A 69 -9.74 -1.80 -1.55
CA GLY A 69 -9.17 -1.87 -2.88
C GLY A 69 -7.87 -2.64 -2.91
N VAL A 70 -7.24 -2.66 -4.08
CA VAL A 70 -5.97 -3.35 -4.30
C VAL A 70 -4.85 -2.39 -4.66
N LEU A 71 -3.63 -2.77 -4.31
CA LEU A 71 -2.40 -2.08 -4.68
C LEU A 71 -1.74 -2.79 -5.83
N LEU A 72 -1.25 -2.02 -6.79
CA LEU A 72 -0.57 -2.52 -7.97
C LEU A 72 0.92 -2.22 -7.87
N ALA A 73 1.74 -3.20 -8.20
CA ALA A 73 3.18 -3.02 -8.37
C ALA A 73 3.61 -3.41 -9.78
N THR A 74 4.83 -3.02 -10.13
CA THR A 74 5.48 -3.54 -11.33
C THR A 74 5.75 -5.04 -11.13
N ALA A 75 5.39 -5.85 -12.12
CA ALA A 75 5.65 -7.28 -12.07
C ALA A 75 7.17 -7.54 -11.98
N PRO A 76 7.62 -8.45 -11.10
CA PRO A 76 9.03 -8.85 -11.07
C PRO A 76 9.41 -9.48 -12.42
N ARG A 77 10.25 -8.81 -13.22
CA ARG A 77 10.61 -9.28 -14.57
C ARG A 77 11.56 -10.48 -14.59
N THR A 78 12.11 -10.87 -13.45
CA THR A 78 13.02 -12.01 -13.32
C THR A 78 12.72 -12.77 -12.05
N ALA A 79 11.91 -13.82 -12.17
CA ALA A 79 11.91 -14.91 -11.21
C ALA A 79 13.19 -15.75 -11.41
N THR A 80 14.35 -15.22 -11.02
CA THR A 80 15.44 -16.12 -10.64
C THR A 80 14.99 -16.79 -9.36
N ARG A 81 14.93 -18.13 -9.37
CA ARG A 81 14.51 -19.00 -8.27
C ARG A 81 15.41 -18.92 -7.01
N GLU A 82 16.18 -17.84 -6.88
CA GLU A 82 17.05 -17.54 -5.76
C GLU A 82 16.78 -16.09 -5.35
N GLY A 83 16.05 -15.94 -4.24
CA GLY A 83 16.08 -14.76 -3.39
C GLY A 83 15.68 -13.42 -4.00
N VAL A 84 14.39 -13.20 -4.25
CA VAL A 84 13.81 -11.84 -4.22
C VAL A 84 13.66 -11.41 -2.75
N THR A 85 14.75 -11.44 -1.98
CA THR A 85 14.74 -11.08 -0.54
C THR A 85 15.18 -9.64 -0.28
N ALA A 86 15.81 -8.97 -1.25
CA ALA A 86 16.33 -7.61 -1.08
C ALA A 86 15.59 -6.51 -1.90
N ALA A 87 14.78 -6.89 -2.89
CA ALA A 87 14.07 -5.93 -3.73
C ALA A 87 12.71 -5.57 -3.10
N GLY A 88 12.65 -4.44 -2.39
CA GLY A 88 11.41 -3.92 -1.82
C GLY A 88 10.26 -3.80 -2.82
N LEU A 89 9.02 -3.87 -2.32
CA LEU A 89 7.81 -3.80 -3.13
C LEU A 89 7.45 -2.34 -3.43
N LEU A 90 7.51 -1.93 -4.71
CA LEU A 90 7.11 -0.60 -5.15
C LEU A 90 5.66 -0.61 -5.66
N CYS A 91 4.72 -0.08 -4.86
CA CYS A 91 3.33 0.07 -5.29
C CYS A 91 3.17 1.36 -6.11
N ILE A 92 2.93 1.18 -7.41
CA ILE A 92 2.82 2.26 -8.39
C ILE A 92 1.42 2.89 -8.45
N ASP A 93 0.40 2.14 -8.07
CA ASP A 93 -0.98 2.60 -8.16
C ASP A 93 -1.90 1.84 -7.20
N ALA A 94 -3.10 2.37 -6.98
CA ALA A 94 -4.16 1.72 -6.23
C ALA A 94 -5.47 1.73 -7.03
N VAL A 95 -6.22 0.63 -6.96
CA VAL A 95 -7.53 0.47 -7.58
C VAL A 95 -8.59 0.37 -6.48
N PRO A 96 -9.39 1.43 -6.27
CA PRO A 96 -10.60 1.39 -5.45
C PRO A 96 -11.57 0.32 -5.93
N LEU A 97 -12.05 -0.53 -5.03
CA LEU A 97 -13.00 -1.60 -5.35
C LEU A 97 -14.42 -1.27 -4.86
N PHE A 98 -14.68 -1.40 -3.55
CA PHE A 98 -16.02 -1.31 -2.98
C PHE A 98 -16.08 -0.32 -1.82
N HIS A 99 -17.29 0.20 -1.59
CA HIS A 99 -17.61 1.18 -0.54
C HIS A 99 -19.01 0.99 0.08
N THR A 100 -19.68 -0.13 -0.20
CA THR A 100 -20.99 -0.45 0.40
C THR A 100 -21.13 -1.98 0.47
N ALA A 101 -21.43 -2.51 1.66
CA ALA A 101 -21.38 -3.94 2.02
C ALA A 101 -20.01 -4.60 1.77
N LEU A 102 -19.51 -5.33 2.77
CA LEU A 102 -18.27 -6.11 2.66
C LEU A 102 -18.27 -6.94 1.36
N PRO A 103 -17.12 -7.13 0.71
CA PRO A 103 -17.04 -7.71 -0.63
C PRO A 103 -17.79 -9.04 -0.67
N LEU A 104 -18.94 -9.05 -1.36
CA LEU A 104 -19.60 -10.29 -1.69
C LEU A 104 -18.65 -11.09 -2.57
N ALA A 105 -18.37 -12.34 -2.20
CA ALA A 105 -17.36 -13.16 -2.86
C ALA A 105 -17.43 -13.12 -4.40
N PRO A 106 -18.62 -13.20 -5.05
CA PRO A 106 -18.69 -13.17 -6.51
C PRO A 106 -18.20 -11.85 -7.13
N MET A 107 -18.53 -10.72 -6.51
CA MET A 107 -18.14 -9.41 -7.03
C MET A 107 -16.65 -9.16 -6.86
N LEU A 108 -16.08 -9.62 -5.74
CA LEU A 108 -14.65 -9.53 -5.49
C LEU A 108 -13.85 -10.40 -6.45
N GLU A 109 -14.26 -11.66 -6.64
CA GLU A 109 -13.61 -12.59 -7.56
C GLU A 109 -13.62 -12.05 -8.99
N ALA A 110 -14.77 -11.55 -9.45
CA ALA A 110 -14.90 -10.93 -10.77
C ALA A 110 -13.98 -9.69 -10.90
N ALA A 111 -13.97 -8.81 -9.90
CA ALA A 111 -13.14 -7.61 -9.93
C ALA A 111 -11.64 -7.95 -9.96
N LEU A 112 -11.20 -8.89 -9.14
CA LEU A 112 -9.81 -9.35 -9.11
C LEU A 112 -9.40 -10.00 -10.44
N ALA A 113 -10.28 -10.80 -11.05
CA ALA A 113 -10.01 -11.41 -12.35
C ALA A 113 -9.84 -10.36 -13.47
N LEU A 114 -10.69 -9.33 -13.48
CA LEU A 114 -10.60 -8.23 -14.45
C LEU A 114 -9.32 -7.40 -14.26
N ILE A 115 -8.98 -7.08 -13.01
CA ILE A 115 -7.76 -6.34 -12.70
C ILE A 115 -6.52 -7.16 -13.05
N ASP A 116 -6.50 -8.45 -12.75
CA ASP A 116 -5.39 -9.34 -13.08
C ASP A 116 -5.16 -9.42 -14.60
N SER A 117 -6.22 -9.53 -15.39
CA SER A 117 -6.14 -9.48 -16.87
C SER A 117 -5.53 -8.16 -17.36
N TRP A 118 -6.00 -7.03 -16.83
CA TRP A 118 -5.48 -5.71 -17.19
C TRP A 118 -4.02 -5.52 -16.76
N CYS A 119 -3.65 -6.05 -15.60
CA CYS A 119 -2.29 -5.99 -15.08
C CYS A 119 -1.31 -6.75 -15.97
N LYS A 120 -1.70 -7.94 -16.45
CA LYS A 120 -0.89 -8.75 -17.39
C LYS A 120 -0.57 -8.04 -18.70
N GLU A 121 -1.50 -7.24 -19.22
CA GLU A 121 -1.28 -6.43 -20.44
C GLU A 121 -0.31 -5.26 -20.23
N LYS A 122 -0.06 -4.87 -18.97
CA LYS A 122 0.72 -3.68 -18.59
C LYS A 122 2.01 -4.00 -17.83
N ASP A 123 2.40 -5.28 -17.76
CA ASP A 123 3.52 -5.76 -16.93
C ASP A 123 3.39 -5.34 -15.45
N LEU A 124 2.15 -5.34 -14.95
CA LEU A 124 1.81 -5.04 -13.56
C LEU A 124 1.31 -6.29 -12.84
N CYS A 125 1.22 -6.19 -11.53
CA CYS A 125 0.73 -7.26 -10.69
C CYS A 125 0.03 -6.72 -9.43
N ILE A 126 -0.87 -7.51 -8.85
CA ILE A 126 -1.59 -7.15 -7.62
C ILE A 126 -0.69 -7.43 -6.43
N ALA A 127 -0.17 -6.37 -5.83
CA ALA A 127 0.87 -6.40 -4.80
C ALA A 127 0.33 -6.42 -3.37
N GLY A 128 -0.91 -5.99 -3.18
CA GLY A 128 -1.48 -5.90 -1.85
C GLY A 128 -2.95 -5.52 -1.85
N TYR A 129 -3.52 -5.51 -0.65
CA TYR A 129 -4.90 -5.13 -0.39
C TYR A 129 -4.90 -3.99 0.62
N TYR A 130 -5.81 -3.03 0.43
CA TYR A 130 -6.04 -1.98 1.41
C TYR A 130 -7.49 -1.94 1.86
N GLN A 131 -7.68 -1.54 3.12
CA GLN A 131 -8.99 -1.43 3.74
C GLN A 131 -9.05 -0.24 4.69
N ALA A 132 -10.21 0.42 4.73
CA ALA A 132 -10.58 1.33 5.80
C ALA A 132 -11.89 0.84 6.43
N ASN A 133 -11.91 0.70 7.75
CA ASN A 133 -13.10 0.24 8.47
C ASN A 133 -14.10 1.38 8.64
N GLU A 134 -15.40 1.04 8.76
CA GLU A 134 -16.47 2.03 8.99
C GLU A 134 -16.25 2.81 10.29
N SER A 135 -15.82 2.12 11.36
CA SER A 135 -15.53 2.75 12.64
C SER A 135 -14.21 3.53 12.60
N ARG A 136 -14.27 4.84 12.86
CA ARG A 136 -13.08 5.72 12.83
C ARG A 136 -11.95 5.32 13.78
N LYS A 137 -12.28 4.63 14.88
CA LYS A 137 -11.32 4.21 15.92
C LYS A 137 -10.73 2.84 15.66
N ASP A 138 -11.33 2.08 14.75
CA ASP A 138 -10.89 0.74 14.41
C ASP A 138 -10.04 0.80 13.14
N SER A 139 -8.80 0.36 13.27
CA SER A 139 -7.87 0.20 12.14
C SER A 139 -7.28 -1.21 12.12
N SER A 140 -7.99 -2.17 12.69
CA SER A 140 -7.59 -3.58 12.66
C SER A 140 -8.12 -4.26 11.39
N PRO A 141 -7.32 -5.11 10.74
CA PRO A 141 -7.81 -5.85 9.58
C PRO A 141 -8.87 -6.87 10.02
N ASP A 142 -9.95 -6.96 9.25
CA ASP A 142 -10.96 -7.99 9.46
C ASP A 142 -10.49 -9.35 8.90
N THR A 143 -11.24 -10.41 9.21
CA THR A 143 -10.92 -11.77 8.73
C THR A 143 -10.97 -11.89 7.21
N VAL A 144 -11.79 -11.07 6.53
CA VAL A 144 -11.93 -11.09 5.07
C VAL A 144 -10.69 -10.48 4.43
N ALA A 145 -10.22 -9.34 4.93
CA ALA A 145 -9.00 -8.67 4.53
C ALA A 145 -7.79 -9.58 4.64
N CYS A 146 -7.66 -10.29 5.77
CA CYS A 146 -6.58 -11.26 5.99
C CYS A 146 -6.61 -12.38 4.93
N LYS A 147 -7.79 -12.97 4.66
CA LYS A 147 -7.95 -14.02 3.65
C LYS A 147 -7.64 -13.53 2.22
N ILE A 148 -8.06 -12.32 1.88
CA ILE A 148 -7.77 -11.72 0.57
C ILE A 148 -6.26 -11.50 0.44
N ALA A 149 -5.62 -10.94 1.48
CA ALA A 149 -4.20 -10.70 1.48
C ALA A 149 -3.38 -12.01 1.43
N GLU A 150 -3.83 -13.07 2.10
CA GLU A 150 -3.25 -14.42 1.98
C GLU A 150 -3.36 -14.95 0.54
N ARG A 151 -4.52 -14.78 -0.10
CA ARG A 151 -4.70 -15.19 -1.51
C ARG A 151 -3.82 -14.39 -2.47
N ILE A 152 -3.55 -13.12 -2.18
CA ILE A 152 -2.59 -12.31 -2.96
C ILE A 152 -1.16 -12.81 -2.72
N LEU A 153 -0.80 -13.14 -1.48
CA LEU A 153 0.52 -13.65 -1.10
C LEU A 153 0.87 -14.98 -1.78
N GLU A 154 -0.13 -15.84 -2.02
CA GLU A 154 0.06 -17.09 -2.79
C GLU A 154 0.52 -16.83 -4.23
N ASN A 155 0.14 -15.69 -4.81
CA ASN A 155 0.50 -15.32 -6.19
C ASN A 155 1.78 -14.47 -6.26
N ILE A 156 2.02 -13.61 -5.25
CA ILE A 156 3.13 -12.65 -5.23
C ILE A 156 3.76 -12.60 -3.85
N GLN A 157 5.09 -12.71 -3.81
CA GLN A 157 5.86 -12.52 -2.59
C GLN A 157 6.92 -11.43 -2.83
N PRO A 158 7.02 -10.41 -1.95
CA PRO A 158 6.17 -10.15 -0.78
C PRO A 158 4.81 -9.53 -1.15
N ALA A 159 3.76 -9.79 -0.35
CA ALA A 159 2.46 -9.12 -0.42
C ALA A 159 2.20 -8.29 0.84
N THR A 160 1.39 -7.25 0.70
CA THR A 160 1.14 -6.30 1.79
C THR A 160 -0.35 -6.07 2.05
N LEU A 161 -0.71 -5.93 3.33
CA LEU A 161 -2.02 -5.49 3.78
C LEU A 161 -1.93 -4.08 4.38
N VAL A 162 -2.73 -3.13 3.90
CA VAL A 162 -2.67 -1.74 4.36
C VAL A 162 -4.00 -1.30 4.95
N MET A 163 -3.99 -0.87 6.21
CA MET A 163 -5.15 -0.30 6.89
C MET A 163 -5.11 1.22 6.83
N VAL A 164 -6.11 1.83 6.23
CA VAL A 164 -6.29 3.29 6.22
C VAL A 164 -6.94 3.73 7.53
N GLN A 165 -6.31 4.70 8.20
CA GLN A 165 -6.73 5.21 9.49
C GLN A 165 -7.65 6.42 9.33
N ASN A 166 -8.96 6.19 9.41
CA ASN A 166 -9.98 7.21 9.21
C ASN A 166 -9.90 8.40 10.20
N GLN A 167 -9.34 8.20 11.39
CA GLN A 167 -9.08 9.28 12.35
C GLN A 167 -7.98 10.24 11.87
N ARG A 168 -7.09 9.80 10.99
CA ARG A 168 -5.90 10.53 10.52
C ARG A 168 -6.06 11.17 9.14
N LEU A 169 -7.25 11.07 8.52
CA LEU A 169 -7.56 11.68 7.22
C LEU A 169 -7.69 13.22 7.26
N SER A 170 -7.43 13.87 8.40
CA SER A 170 -7.51 15.33 8.49
C SER A 170 -6.31 16.00 7.81
N MET A 171 -6.56 17.07 7.05
CA MET A 171 -5.54 17.81 6.29
C MET A 171 -4.40 18.41 7.15
N PHE A 172 -4.56 18.48 8.46
CA PHE A 172 -3.60 19.09 9.39
C PHE A 172 -2.64 18.09 10.04
N ARG A 173 -2.71 16.81 9.69
CA ARG A 173 -1.85 15.77 10.29
C ARG A 173 -0.63 15.52 9.40
N GLN A 174 0.56 15.57 10.01
CA GLN A 174 1.84 15.35 9.33
C GLN A 174 2.22 13.86 9.21
N GLU A 175 1.51 12.99 9.93
CA GLU A 175 1.72 11.54 9.90
C GLU A 175 0.90 10.89 8.76
N PRO A 176 1.45 9.86 8.09
CA PRO A 176 0.69 9.12 7.10
C PRO A 176 -0.54 8.47 7.72
N ALA A 177 -1.68 8.54 7.03
CA ALA A 177 -2.96 8.01 7.51
C ALA A 177 -3.12 6.51 7.24
N ILE A 178 -2.02 5.75 7.29
CA ILE A 178 -2.00 4.32 6.95
C ILE A 178 -1.20 3.53 7.96
N LYS A 179 -1.55 2.25 8.11
CA LYS A 179 -0.85 1.27 8.91
C LYS A 179 -0.60 0.03 8.06
N VAL A 180 0.65 -0.35 7.92
CA VAL A 180 1.08 -1.45 7.06
C VAL A 180 1.17 -2.72 7.90
N TYR A 181 0.69 -3.83 7.34
CA TYR A 181 0.75 -5.16 7.91
C TYR A 181 1.54 -6.07 6.96
N GLU A 182 2.43 -6.85 7.54
CA GLU A 182 3.25 -7.85 6.86
C GLU A 182 2.88 -9.25 7.34
N ASN A 183 3.00 -10.22 6.44
CA ASN A 183 2.70 -11.60 6.77
C ASN A 183 3.91 -12.23 7.45
N GLN A 184 3.73 -12.70 8.69
CA GLN A 184 4.71 -13.51 9.42
C GLN A 184 4.20 -14.95 9.52
N GLY A 185 4.09 -15.63 8.38
CA GLY A 185 3.69 -17.03 8.23
C GLY A 185 2.19 -17.28 8.36
N ALA A 186 1.62 -17.05 9.54
CA ALA A 186 0.21 -17.37 9.85
C ALA A 186 -0.61 -16.19 10.38
N ARG A 187 0.03 -15.04 10.60
CA ARG A 187 -0.63 -13.84 11.11
C ARG A 187 -0.08 -12.59 10.42
N TRP A 188 -0.98 -11.65 10.18
CA TRP A 188 -0.64 -10.31 9.74
C TRP A 188 -0.25 -9.46 10.95
N GLN A 189 1.01 -9.02 11.00
CA GLN A 189 1.52 -8.17 12.08
C GLN A 189 1.81 -6.76 11.55
N PRO A 190 1.56 -5.72 12.36
CA PRO A 190 1.88 -4.37 11.95
C PRO A 190 3.39 -4.18 11.86
N LYS A 191 3.83 -3.49 10.81
CA LYS A 191 5.22 -3.07 10.63
C LYS A 191 5.58 -1.85 11.48
#